data_AF-A0A699WNX4-F1
#
_entry.id   AF-A0A699WNX4-F1
#
_cell.length_a   1.000
_cell.length_b   1.000
_cell.length_c   1.000
_cell.angle_alpha   90.00
_cell.angle_beta   90.00
_cell.angle_gamma   90.00
#
_symmetry.space_group_name_H-M   'P 1'
#
loop_
_entity.id
_entity.type
_entity.pdbx_description
1 polymer ?
#
loop_
_entity_poly.entity_id
_entity_poly.type
_entity_poly.pdbx_seq_one_letter_code
_entity_poly.pdbx_strand_id
1 'polypeptide(L)'
;MVEEQSFMATIHQKTDPALLQFCLYSCFLSQVEPKRVSDALQDSSWVEAMQEELLQFKIQKAWTLVDCPKEVRPIGTKWVLKNKKDERGIVIRNKARLV
;
A
#
# COMPACT_ATOMS: atom_id res chain seq x y z
N MET A 1 -0.91 23.26 -0.83
CA MET A 1 0.47 22.92 -1.24
C MET A 1 1.58 23.62 -0.44
N VAL A 2 1.48 24.89 -0.02
CA VAL A 2 2.49 25.51 0.90
C VAL A 2 2.13 25.30 2.38
N GLU A 3 0.85 25.32 2.71
CA GLU A 3 0.36 25.15 4.09
C GLU A 3 0.55 23.73 4.63
N GLU A 4 0.44 22.70 3.78
CA GLU A 4 0.67 21.31 4.19
C GLU A 4 2.15 21.07 4.53
N GLN A 5 3.07 21.60 3.72
CA GLN A 5 4.52 21.53 3.99
C GLN A 5 4.88 22.28 5.28
N SER A 6 4.25 23.44 5.53
CA SER A 6 4.42 24.24 6.74
C SER A 6 3.84 23.55 8.00
N PHE A 7 2.71 22.86 7.85
CA PHE A 7 2.11 22.04 8.91
C PHE A 7 3.02 20.87 9.27
N MET A 8 3.53 20.12 8.28
CA MET A 8 4.44 19.00 8.50
C MET A 8 5.76 19.43 9.16
N ALA A 9 6.30 20.60 8.79
CA ALA A 9 7.49 21.18 9.43
C ALA A 9 7.26 21.58 10.89
N THR A 10 6.04 21.99 11.24
CA THR A 10 5.67 22.41 12.62
C THR A 10 5.51 21.19 13.55
N ILE A 11 5.01 20.06 13.06
CA ILE A 11 4.91 18.81 13.84
C ILE A 11 6.30 18.20 14.11
N HIS A 12 7.25 18.38 13.18
CA HIS A 12 8.63 17.86 13.27
C HIS A 12 9.44 18.44 14.44
N GLN A 13 9.08 19.62 14.97
CA GLN A 13 9.80 20.26 16.08
C GLN A 13 9.27 19.92 17.48
N LYS A 14 8.09 19.30 17.62
CA LYS A 14 7.39 19.19 18.92
C LYS A 14 6.84 17.81 19.30
N THR A 15 7.07 16.76 18.51
CA THR A 15 6.37 15.47 18.69
C THR A 15 7.32 14.28 18.71
N ASP A 16 6.97 13.25 19.51
CA ASP A 16 7.61 11.93 19.54
C ASP A 16 7.82 11.40 18.10
N PRO A 17 9.07 11.05 17.70
CA PRO A 17 9.38 10.52 16.38
C PRO A 17 8.49 9.34 15.94
N ALA A 18 8.04 8.50 16.89
CA ALA A 18 7.16 7.37 16.61
C ALA A 18 5.73 7.83 16.22
N LEU A 19 5.22 8.87 16.88
CA LEU A 19 3.92 9.47 16.53
C LEU A 19 4.00 10.23 15.21
N LEU A 20 5.12 10.88 14.93
CA LEU A 20 5.39 11.50 13.62
C LEU A 20 5.39 10.48 12.49
N GLN A 21 6.12 9.36 12.65
CA GLN A 21 6.15 8.26 11.69
C GLN A 21 4.75 7.69 11.44
N PHE A 22 3.96 7.51 12.51
CA PHE A 22 2.60 7.00 12.42
C PHE A 22 1.64 7.97 11.73
N CYS A 23 1.69 9.27 12.07
CA CYS A 23 0.88 10.31 11.44
C CYS A 23 1.26 10.54 9.98
N LEU A 24 2.56 10.51 9.66
CA LEU A 24 3.03 10.51 8.27
C LEU A 24 2.42 9.34 7.52
N TYR A 25 2.60 8.11 8.03
CA TYR A 25 2.09 6.90 7.39
C TYR A 25 0.58 6.93 7.17
N SER A 26 -0.21 7.37 8.17
CA SER A 26 -1.67 7.42 8.05
C SER A 26 -2.17 8.46 7.03
N CYS A 27 -1.46 9.57 6.86
CA CYS A 27 -1.75 10.56 5.82
C CYS A 27 -1.49 10.04 4.39
N PHE A 28 -0.66 9.00 4.24
CA PHE A 28 -0.37 8.38 2.94
C PHE A 28 -1.27 7.19 2.61
N LEU A 29 -2.23 6.83 3.48
CA LEU A 29 -3.14 5.73 3.21
C LEU A 29 -4.35 6.18 2.38
N SER A 30 -4.58 5.47 1.28
CA SER A 30 -5.75 5.67 0.46
C SER A 30 -7.03 5.26 1.21
N GLN A 31 -7.94 6.22 1.38
CA GLN A 31 -9.24 5.99 2.04
C GLN A 31 -10.23 5.29 1.11
N VAL A 32 -10.00 5.37 -0.21
CA VAL A 32 -10.87 4.83 -1.24
C VAL A 32 -10.38 3.45 -1.65
N GLU A 33 -11.29 2.48 -1.65
CA GLU A 33 -10.98 1.14 -2.16
C GLU A 33 -11.12 1.12 -3.70
N PRO A 34 -10.02 0.85 -4.43
CA PRO A 34 -10.05 0.78 -5.88
C PRO A 34 -10.77 -0.48 -6.32
N LYS A 35 -11.64 -0.33 -7.33
CA LYS A 35 -12.39 -1.45 -7.91
C LYS A 35 -11.60 -2.18 -9.00
N ARG A 36 -10.62 -1.49 -9.60
CA ARG A 36 -9.77 -2.01 -10.67
C ARG A 36 -8.31 -1.86 -10.30
N VAL A 37 -7.50 -2.80 -10.79
CA VAL A 37 -6.04 -2.76 -10.61
C VAL A 37 -5.44 -1.53 -11.27
N SER A 38 -5.97 -1.09 -12.41
CA SER A 38 -5.55 0.14 -13.09
C SER A 38 -5.61 1.35 -12.16
N ASP A 39 -6.65 1.44 -11.33
CA ASP A 39 -6.88 2.58 -10.45
C ASP A 39 -5.95 2.49 -9.23
N ALA A 40 -5.75 1.27 -8.72
CA ALA A 40 -4.81 0.99 -7.64
C ALA A 40 -3.36 1.32 -8.02
N LEU A 41 -2.98 1.10 -9.28
CA LEU A 41 -1.63 1.38 -9.78
C LEU A 41 -1.32 2.89 -9.89
N GLN A 42 -2.33 3.75 -9.87
CA GLN A 42 -2.14 5.21 -9.87
C GLN A 42 -1.88 5.78 -8.46
N ASP A 43 -2.10 4.97 -7.43
CA ASP A 43 -1.98 5.37 -6.03
C ASP A 43 -0.80 4.65 -5.38
N SER A 44 0.17 5.43 -4.91
CA SER A 44 1.39 4.89 -4.30
C SER A 44 1.09 3.99 -3.10
N SER A 45 0.05 4.28 -2.32
CA SER A 45 -0.27 3.50 -1.12
C SER A 45 -0.71 2.08 -1.47
N TRP A 46 -1.41 1.93 -2.60
CA TRP A 46 -1.84 0.64 -3.11
C TRP A 46 -0.70 -0.11 -3.80
N VAL A 47 0.17 0.59 -4.53
CA VAL A 47 1.38 0.00 -5.12
C VAL A 47 2.30 -0.57 -4.03
N GLU A 48 2.52 0.18 -2.95
CA GLU A 48 3.28 -0.31 -1.79
C GLU A 48 2.65 -1.57 -1.20
N ALA A 49 1.33 -1.58 -0.98
CA ALA A 49 0.62 -2.76 -0.46
C ALA A 49 0.74 -3.99 -1.38
N MET A 50 0.73 -3.79 -2.70
CA MET A 50 0.95 -4.87 -3.68
C MET A 50 2.39 -5.39 -3.65
N GLN A 51 3.37 -4.48 -3.54
CA GLN A 51 4.78 -4.83 -3.42
C GLN A 51 5.09 -5.58 -2.12
N GLU A 52 4.48 -5.19 -1.00
CA GLU A 52 4.60 -5.91 0.27
C GLU A 52 4.16 -7.37 0.15
N GLU A 53 3.03 -7.64 -0.51
CA GLU A 53 2.54 -9.01 -0.74
C GLU A 53 3.52 -9.82 -1.61
N LEU A 54 4.02 -9.23 -2.70
CA LEU A 54 5.02 -9.89 -3.56
C LEU A 54 6.33 -10.17 -2.80
N LEU A 55 6.74 -9.24 -1.93
CA LEU A 55 7.91 -9.42 -1.07
C LEU A 55 7.70 -10.55 -0.07
N GLN A 56 6.50 -10.68 0.51
CA GLN A 56 6.16 -11.80 1.40
C GLN A 56 6.32 -13.14 0.70
N PHE A 57 5.89 -13.29 -0.57
CA PHE A 57 6.12 -14.52 -1.32
C PHE A 57 7.60 -14.85 -1.49
N LYS A 58 8.44 -13.83 -1.75
CA LYS A 58 9.89 -13.98 -1.87
C LYS A 58 10.54 -14.40 -0.54
N ILE A 59 10.13 -13.77 0.57
CA ILE A 59 10.64 -14.08 1.92
C ILE A 59 10.26 -15.51 2.31
N GLN A 60 9.01 -15.90 2.04
CA GLN A 60 8.51 -17.23 2.34
C GLN A 60 9.02 -18.31 1.37
N LYS A 61 9.75 -17.91 0.30
CA LYS A 61 10.21 -18.78 -0.79
C LYS A 61 9.09 -19.59 -1.43
N ALA A 62 7.86 -19.07 -1.37
CA ALA A 62 6.69 -19.77 -1.87
C ALA A 62 6.56 -19.59 -3.40
N TRP A 63 6.89 -18.39 -3.90
CA TRP A 63 6.80 -18.05 -5.32
C TRP A 63 7.99 -17.17 -5.73
N THR A 64 8.45 -17.35 -6.96
CA THR A 64 9.47 -16.49 -7.59
C THR A 64 8.84 -15.78 -8.78
N LEU A 65 8.96 -14.46 -8.84
CA LEU A 65 8.52 -13.70 -10.00
C LEU A 65 9.49 -13.98 -11.17
N VAL A 66 8.94 -14.48 -12.27
CA VAL A 66 9.69 -14.80 -13.50
C VAL A 66 9.00 -14.14 -14.70
N ASP A 67 9.78 -13.82 -15.72
CA ASP A 67 9.23 -13.34 -16.99
C ASP A 67 8.36 -14.43 -17.64
N CYS A 68 7.28 -14.01 -18.31
CA CYS A 68 6.39 -14.94 -18.99
C CYS A 68 7.14 -15.66 -20.12
N PRO A 69 7.23 -17.01 -20.11
CA PRO A 69 7.84 -17.75 -21.20
C PRO A 69 7.07 -17.53 -22.51
N LYS A 70 7.79 -17.45 -23.64
CA LYS A 70 7.22 -17.09 -24.96
C LYS A 70 6.13 -18.03 -25.48
N GLU A 71 6.08 -19.26 -24.96
CA GLU A 71 5.18 -20.32 -25.46
C GLU A 71 4.16 -20.76 -24.42
N VAL A 72 4.10 -20.08 -23.27
CA VAL A 72 3.18 -20.40 -22.19
C VAL A 72 2.12 -19.32 -22.09
N ARG A 73 0.86 -19.74 -22.02
CA ARG A 73 -0.22 -18.83 -21.63
C ARG A 73 -0.22 -18.72 -20.11
N PRO A 74 0.09 -17.54 -19.53
CA PRO A 74 0.09 -17.37 -18.09
C PRO A 74 -1.33 -17.57 -17.57
N ILE A 75 -1.45 -18.23 -16.43
CA ILE A 75 -2.71 -18.33 -15.71
C ILE A 75 -3.05 -16.92 -15.21
N GLY A 76 -4.29 -16.48 -15.45
CA GLY A 76 -4.76 -15.20 -14.95
C GLY A 76 -4.75 -15.19 -13.42
N THR A 77 -4.15 -14.17 -12.84
CA THR A 77 -4.21 -13.89 -11.40
C THR A 77 -5.11 -12.69 -11.14
N LYS A 78 -5.65 -12.59 -9.93
CA LYS A 78 -6.51 -11.48 -9.52
C LYS A 78 -5.98 -10.84 -8.25
N TRP A 79 -6.02 -9.51 -8.24
CA TRP A 79 -5.75 -8.74 -7.02
C TRP A 79 -7.03 -8.52 -6.22
N VAL A 80 -6.94 -8.77 -4.91
CA VAL A 80 -7.94 -8.43 -3.92
C VAL A 80 -7.40 -7.27 -3.09
N LEU A 81 -8.05 -6.13 -3.20
CA LEU A 81 -7.64 -4.87 -2.57
C LEU A 81 -8.67 -4.53 -1.48
N LYS A 82 -8.23 -4.35 -0.24
CA LYS A 82 -9.09 -4.01 0.90
C LYS A 82 -8.40 -3.11 1.91
N ASN A 83 -9.16 -2.19 2.49
CA ASN A 83 -8.71 -1.35 3.57
C ASN A 83 -8.95 -2.02 4.91
N LYS A 84 -7.88 -2.12 5.71
CA LYS A 84 -8.01 -2.46 7.13
C LYS A 84 -8.38 -1.18 7.87
N LYS A 85 -9.51 -1.23 8.58
CA LYS A 85 -10.01 -0.14 9.40
C LYS A 85 -9.93 -0.49 10.87
N ASP A 86 -9.76 0.50 11.73
CA ASP A 86 -9.88 0.35 13.18
C ASP A 86 -11.36 0.37 13.62
N GLU A 87 -11.59 0.26 14.94
CA GLU A 87 -12.94 0.31 15.53
C GLU A 87 -13.67 1.64 15.27
N ARG A 88 -12.92 2.71 14.99
CA ARG A 88 -13.43 4.04 14.69
C ARG A 88 -13.68 4.25 13.19
N GLY A 89 -13.40 3.23 12.37
CA GLY A 89 -13.56 3.28 10.92
C GLY A 89 -12.41 3.96 10.17
N ILE A 90 -11.33 4.34 10.85
CA ILE A 90 -10.15 4.98 10.26
C ILE A 90 -9.31 3.91 9.56
N VAL A 91 -8.91 4.17 8.31
CA VAL A 91 -8.03 3.26 7.57
C VAL A 91 -6.64 3.28 8.20
N ILE A 92 -6.23 2.11 8.69
CA ILE A 92 -4.91 1.90 9.33
C ILE A 92 -3.91 1.22 8.41
N ARG A 93 -4.39 0.56 7.33
CA ARG A 93 -3.53 -0.09 6.33
C ARG A 93 -4.28 -0.42 5.04
N ASN A 94 -3.66 -0.18 3.89
CA ASN A 94 -4.11 -0.76 2.62
C ASN A 94 -3.56 -2.20 2.50
N LYS A 95 -4.40 -3.18 2.17
CA LYS A 95 -3.99 -4.58 2.02
C LYS A 95 -4.31 -5.07 0.61
N ALA A 96 -3.28 -5.55 -0.08
CA ALA A 96 -3.40 -6.25 -1.34
C ALA A 96 -3.15 -7.74 -1.13
N ARG A 97 -3.85 -8.60 -1.88
CA ARG A 97 -3.61 -10.03 -1.94
C ARG A 97 -3.71 -10.50 -3.38
N LEU A 98 -2.75 -11.32 -3.80
CA LEU A 98 -2.80 -11.99 -5.09
C LEU A 98 -3.45 -13.35 -4.93
N VAL A 99 -4.48 -13.63 -5.73
CA VAL A 99 -5.21 -14.91 -5.76
C VAL A 99 -5.23 -15.52 -7.15
#